data_AF-A0A812ULR6-F1
#
_entry.id   AF-A0A812ULR6-F1
#
_cell.length_a   1.000
_cell.length_b   1.000
_cell.length_c   1.000
_cell.angle_alpha   90.00
_cell.angle_beta   90.00
_cell.angle_gamma   90.00
#
_symmetry.space_group_name_H-M   'P 1'
#
loop_
_entity.id
_entity.type
_entity.pdbx_description
1 polymer ?
#
loop_
_entity_poly.entity_id
_entity_poly.type
_entity_poly.pdbx_seq_one_letter_code
_entity_poly.pdbx_strand_id
1 'polypeptide(L)'
;YRTGQRSLRLCGWPALWSLMSQAVADRLLCGVGTNTFADCPQCLESSMNSGAVSFWWNWDYDMRIDHSHLPPQVVRKAKQTFTPMIWGTTMPKDYSFFHLGSDFVMGYNEPDQYGPACAGETTFGTFGCGEKDYRPATSAGFASLFDPVKAALAWQSLVAKLASVAKESGGSVRKIAAPAMAQAALPQDDCSKDPALPNATKFCRGWLKAFKAKALTLQCTSLVGKATNCWDVIEALPIHAYGRCLGSAQEIKDKLHSYHQVFLEDFQGTSGRTKKKLWLTEVTMGTNDADDLITFMEELMNPATGLQNRQIFGFVERISWFSEWSMGAFTLGGYKPRTYEAWSSSLFEPTTGRFTPHGARFVHYCRDSTGGSMAPPASPATAPAKVEPKGKAKPAPCSVGSVVPCPGGEGSCAGNQCCPDGSTCPSADAGFHGCTDSKTEDCTQMTAEVKLLMLAAGAHRFLGAFPADQDLDDL
;
A
#
# COMPACT_ATOMS: atom_id res chain seq x y z
N TYR A 1 50.35 62.23 32.13
CA TYR A 1 50.83 60.98 32.76
C TYR A 1 49.59 60.12 33.05
N ARG A 2 49.32 58.95 32.48
CA ARG A 2 50.07 57.96 31.69
C ARG A 2 49.15 57.37 30.59
N THR A 3 49.79 56.99 29.48
CA THR A 3 49.42 55.99 28.46
C THR A 3 48.95 54.66 29.09
N GLY A 4 48.08 53.80 28.56
CA GLY A 4 47.67 53.50 27.19
C GLY A 4 47.84 51.98 26.97
N GLN A 5 46.78 51.23 26.61
CA GLN A 5 46.91 49.93 25.94
C GLN A 5 45.59 49.52 25.25
N ARG A 6 45.70 49.28 23.94
CA ARG A 6 44.66 48.82 23.02
C ARG A 6 44.51 47.30 23.13
N SER A 7 43.28 46.78 23.04
CA SER A 7 43.02 45.36 22.75
C SER A 7 42.34 45.23 21.38
N LEU A 8 42.79 44.23 20.63
CA LEU A 8 42.49 43.95 19.23
C LEU A 8 41.04 43.51 19.01
N ARG A 9 40.50 43.92 17.86
CA ARG A 9 39.34 43.30 17.20
C ARG A 9 39.76 41.97 16.57
N LEU A 10 38.96 40.93 16.78
CA LEU A 10 38.88 39.77 15.89
C LEU A 10 37.46 39.70 15.34
N CYS A 11 37.34 39.92 14.03
CA CYS A 11 36.13 39.65 13.26
C CYS A 11 35.98 38.12 13.10
N GLY A 12 34.93 37.55 13.66
CA GLY A 12 34.50 36.17 13.41
C GLY A 12 33.07 36.17 12.90
N TRP A 13 32.84 35.47 11.79
CA TRP A 13 31.60 35.41 11.01
C TRP A 13 30.36 35.03 11.84
N PRO A 14 29.18 35.64 11.59
CA PRO A 14 27.90 35.05 11.96
C PRO A 14 27.26 34.32 10.76
N ALA A 15 26.44 33.32 11.08
CA ALA A 15 25.44 32.67 10.23
C ALA A 15 25.92 31.59 9.23
N LEU A 16 26.04 30.35 9.74
CA LEU A 16 25.80 29.12 8.95
C LEU A 16 25.40 27.92 9.82
N TRP A 17 24.65 28.16 10.90
CA TRP A 17 24.05 27.10 11.72
C TRP A 17 22.55 27.36 11.88
N SER A 18 21.84 27.26 10.77
CA SER A 18 20.40 27.03 10.78
C SER A 18 20.07 25.98 9.73
N LEU A 19 19.22 25.03 10.12
CA LEU A 19 18.58 23.98 9.31
C LEU A 19 19.41 22.74 8.97
N MET A 20 19.65 21.90 9.98
CA MET A 20 19.33 20.45 9.87
C MET A 20 18.86 19.94 11.23
N SER A 21 17.68 20.40 11.68
CA SER A 21 16.85 19.55 12.52
C SER A 21 16.27 18.49 11.59
N GLN A 22 17.01 17.41 11.34
CA GLN A 22 16.42 16.21 10.77
C GLN A 22 15.43 15.70 11.81
N ALA A 23 14.16 16.05 11.62
CA ALA A 23 13.07 15.42 12.34
C ALA A 23 13.28 13.91 12.23
N VAL A 24 13.46 13.24 13.37
CA VAL A 24 13.44 11.79 13.45
C VAL A 24 12.15 11.37 12.76
N ALA A 25 12.26 10.76 11.57
CA ALA A 25 11.07 10.41 10.81
C ALA A 25 10.27 9.42 11.65
N ASP A 26 9.00 9.75 11.92
CA ASP A 26 8.12 8.95 12.76
C ASP A 26 8.13 7.49 12.29
N ARG A 27 8.14 6.58 13.28
CA ARG A 27 8.02 5.14 13.07
C ARG A 27 6.80 4.82 12.19
N LEU A 28 6.95 3.86 11.28
CA LEU A 28 5.82 3.29 10.54
C LEU A 28 4.87 2.57 11.51
N LEU A 29 3.60 2.97 11.51
CA LEU A 29 2.57 2.38 12.36
C LEU A 29 1.87 1.25 11.60
N CYS A 30 1.98 0.03 12.11
CA CYS A 30 1.33 -1.13 11.49
C CYS A 30 -0.08 -1.37 12.03
N GLY A 31 -0.93 -1.92 11.19
CA GLY A 31 -2.27 -2.33 11.53
C GLY A 31 -2.75 -3.55 10.77
N VAL A 32 -3.99 -3.93 11.03
CA VAL A 32 -4.65 -5.08 10.41
C VAL A 32 -6.06 -4.69 9.99
N GLY A 33 -6.40 -4.89 8.71
CA GLY A 33 -7.76 -4.84 8.19
C GLY A 33 -8.29 -6.26 8.14
N THR A 34 -9.29 -6.59 8.96
CA THR A 34 -9.79 -7.96 9.06
C THR A 34 -11.19 -8.04 9.67
N ASN A 35 -12.01 -8.95 9.15
CA ASN A 35 -13.24 -9.42 9.78
C ASN A 35 -13.00 -10.64 10.68
N THR A 36 -11.84 -11.29 10.56
CA THR A 36 -11.52 -12.55 11.26
C THR A 36 -11.57 -12.39 12.78
N PHE A 37 -11.37 -11.19 13.34
CA PHE A 37 -11.46 -10.96 14.79
C PHE A 37 -12.86 -11.14 15.37
N ALA A 38 -13.92 -11.04 14.56
CA ALA A 38 -15.28 -11.33 15.01
C ALA A 38 -15.46 -12.82 15.33
N ASP A 39 -14.86 -13.69 14.51
CA ASP A 39 -15.04 -15.14 14.57
C ASP A 39 -13.87 -15.88 15.25
N CYS A 40 -12.76 -15.18 15.51
CA CYS A 40 -11.56 -15.73 16.14
C CYS A 40 -11.06 -14.82 17.28
N PRO A 41 -11.62 -14.94 18.51
CA PRO A 41 -11.14 -14.19 19.68
C PRO A 41 -9.65 -14.40 19.97
N GLN A 42 -9.12 -15.61 19.73
CA GLN A 42 -7.70 -15.93 19.90
C GLN A 42 -6.82 -15.16 18.90
N CYS A 43 -7.29 -14.90 17.68
CA CYS A 43 -6.59 -14.09 16.70
C CYS A 43 -6.49 -12.63 17.18
N LEU A 44 -7.58 -12.09 17.73
CA LEU A 44 -7.58 -10.76 18.33
C LEU A 44 -6.62 -10.69 19.53
N GLU A 45 -6.64 -11.70 20.40
CA GLU A 45 -5.72 -11.79 21.54
C GLU A 45 -4.25 -11.82 21.10
N SER A 46 -3.89 -12.69 20.15
CA SER A 46 -2.54 -12.75 19.57
C SER A 46 -2.12 -11.41 18.97
N SER A 47 -3.01 -10.77 18.21
CA SER A 47 -2.78 -9.45 17.62
C SER A 47 -2.49 -8.39 18.68
N MET A 48 -3.35 -8.28 19.70
CA MET A 48 -3.21 -7.30 20.77
C MET A 48 -1.98 -7.56 21.65
N ASN A 49 -1.68 -8.82 21.95
CA ASN A 49 -0.51 -9.20 22.77
C ASN A 49 0.81 -9.10 22.01
N SER A 50 0.80 -9.07 20.67
CA SER A 50 2.02 -8.96 19.86
C SER A 50 2.82 -7.67 20.09
N GLY A 51 2.15 -6.59 20.53
CA GLY A 51 2.74 -5.26 20.62
C GLY A 51 3.07 -4.60 19.28
N ALA A 52 2.78 -5.27 18.16
CA ALA A 52 3.12 -4.82 16.80
C ALA A 52 2.01 -3.98 16.16
N VAL A 53 0.76 -4.22 16.55
CA VAL A 53 -0.43 -3.61 15.96
C VAL A 53 -0.78 -2.32 16.69
N SER A 54 -0.68 -1.20 15.97
CA SER A 54 -0.99 0.15 16.42
C SER A 54 -2.44 0.55 16.11
N PHE A 55 -3.08 -0.11 15.13
CA PHE A 55 -4.49 0.08 14.80
C PHE A 55 -5.06 -1.15 14.11
N TRP A 56 -6.38 -1.33 14.13
CA TRP A 56 -7.07 -2.34 13.33
C TRP A 56 -8.46 -1.85 12.94
N TRP A 57 -9.06 -2.48 11.94
CA TRP A 57 -10.36 -2.09 11.40
C TRP A 57 -11.01 -3.26 10.64
N ASN A 58 -12.31 -3.16 10.35
CA ASN A 58 -13.15 -4.25 9.84
C ASN A 58 -14.21 -3.77 8.83
N TRP A 59 -13.92 -2.70 8.08
CA TRP A 59 -14.86 -2.08 7.13
C TRP A 59 -16.18 -1.56 7.74
N ASP A 60 -16.28 -1.50 9.07
CA ASP A 60 -17.49 -1.10 9.77
C ASP A 60 -17.19 0.00 10.82
N TYR A 61 -18.24 0.65 11.30
CA TYR A 61 -18.13 1.61 12.41
C TYR A 61 -18.25 0.90 13.77
N ASP A 62 -18.73 -0.34 13.77
CA ASP A 62 -18.81 -1.21 14.95
C ASP A 62 -17.68 -2.27 14.90
N MET A 63 -17.01 -2.47 16.03
CA MET A 63 -15.97 -3.49 16.18
C MET A 63 -16.48 -4.91 15.91
N ARG A 64 -17.74 -5.20 16.23
CA ARG A 64 -18.37 -6.53 16.05
C ARG A 64 -17.53 -7.70 16.59
N ILE A 65 -16.92 -7.52 17.75
CA ILE A 65 -16.19 -8.60 18.42
C ILE A 65 -17.01 -9.17 19.59
N ASP A 66 -17.04 -10.49 19.70
CA ASP A 66 -17.40 -11.13 20.98
C ASP A 66 -16.21 -11.03 21.93
N HIS A 67 -16.41 -10.32 23.03
CA HIS A 67 -15.39 -10.08 24.04
C HIS A 67 -15.74 -10.72 25.40
N SER A 68 -16.77 -11.56 25.45
CA SER A 68 -17.23 -12.24 26.67
C SER A 68 -16.14 -13.12 27.31
N HIS A 69 -15.25 -13.69 26.49
CA HIS A 69 -14.18 -14.59 26.90
C HIS A 69 -12.77 -14.00 26.77
N LEU A 70 -12.65 -12.72 26.40
CA LEU A 70 -11.34 -12.07 26.23
C LEU A 70 -10.84 -11.44 27.54
N PRO A 71 -9.52 -11.49 27.81
CA PRO A 71 -8.95 -10.77 28.94
C PRO A 71 -9.27 -9.26 28.90
N PRO A 72 -9.64 -8.61 30.02
CA PRO A 72 -10.07 -7.19 30.01
C PRO A 72 -9.04 -6.23 29.40
N GLN A 73 -7.75 -6.54 29.51
CA GLN A 73 -6.66 -5.77 28.89
C GLN A 73 -6.64 -5.86 27.36
N VAL A 74 -6.95 -7.03 26.80
CA VAL A 74 -7.06 -7.27 25.36
C VAL A 74 -8.23 -6.47 24.81
N VAL A 75 -9.39 -6.55 25.49
CA VAL A 75 -10.60 -5.78 25.11
C VAL A 75 -10.33 -4.28 25.12
N ARG A 76 -9.67 -3.78 26.18
CA ARG A 76 -9.30 -2.36 26.27
C ARG A 76 -8.41 -1.92 25.12
N LYS A 77 -7.36 -2.71 24.82
CA LYS A 77 -6.43 -2.41 23.73
C LYS A 77 -7.11 -2.48 22.37
N ALA A 78 -7.98 -3.46 22.15
CA ALA A 78 -8.75 -3.61 20.93
C ALA A 78 -9.63 -2.36 20.71
N LYS A 79 -10.33 -1.89 21.74
CA LYS A 79 -11.14 -0.66 21.66
C LYS A 79 -10.27 0.56 21.32
N GLN A 80 -9.18 0.75 22.04
CA GLN A 80 -8.28 1.89 21.86
C GLN A 80 -7.60 1.95 20.49
N THR A 81 -7.42 0.80 19.84
CA THR A 81 -6.73 0.68 18.56
C THR A 81 -7.71 0.48 17.39
N PHE A 82 -9.02 0.42 17.63
CA PHE A 82 -10.01 0.24 16.58
C PHE A 82 -10.26 1.53 15.80
N THR A 83 -10.03 1.51 14.49
CA THR A 83 -10.34 2.64 13.60
C THR A 83 -11.67 2.38 12.89
N PRO A 84 -12.78 3.02 13.30
CA PRO A 84 -14.07 2.87 12.65
C PRO A 84 -14.05 3.39 11.21
N MET A 85 -14.87 2.80 10.35
CA MET A 85 -15.03 3.20 8.96
C MET A 85 -16.48 3.55 8.64
N ILE A 86 -16.68 4.68 7.96
CA ILE A 86 -17.95 5.01 7.31
C ILE A 86 -17.86 4.50 5.88
N TRP A 87 -18.26 3.25 5.69
CA TRP A 87 -18.02 2.51 4.46
C TRP A 87 -18.60 3.18 3.20
N GLY A 88 -19.79 3.79 3.29
CA GLY A 88 -20.47 4.44 2.17
C GLY A 88 -21.43 5.53 2.63
N THR A 89 -22.52 5.76 1.89
CA THR A 89 -23.51 6.81 2.22
C THR A 89 -24.44 6.46 3.38
N THR A 90 -24.50 5.20 3.78
CA THR A 90 -25.34 4.77 4.91
C THR A 90 -24.72 5.26 6.22
N MET A 91 -25.44 6.12 6.93
CA MET A 91 -24.99 6.67 8.21
C MET A 91 -25.02 5.59 9.32
N PRO A 92 -24.09 5.63 10.28
CA PRO A 92 -24.15 4.80 11.47
C PRO A 92 -25.47 4.96 12.22
N LYS A 93 -26.00 3.85 12.73
CA LYS A 93 -27.17 3.87 13.64
C LYS A 93 -26.78 4.32 15.04
N ASP A 94 -25.53 4.06 15.40
CA ASP A 94 -24.91 4.40 16.68
C ASP A 94 -23.52 4.99 16.40
N TYR A 95 -23.10 5.91 17.27
CA TYR A 95 -21.83 6.60 17.21
C TYR A 95 -20.98 6.35 18.48
N SER A 96 -21.24 5.28 19.22
CA SER A 96 -20.48 4.89 20.41
C SER A 96 -18.98 4.74 20.15
N PHE A 97 -18.57 4.55 18.89
CA PHE A 97 -17.15 4.52 18.51
C PHE A 97 -16.37 5.78 18.89
N PHE A 98 -17.03 6.94 19.07
CA PHE A 98 -16.40 8.15 19.61
C PHE A 98 -15.83 7.97 21.02
N HIS A 99 -16.23 6.91 21.75
CA HIS A 99 -15.75 6.60 23.09
C HIS A 99 -14.73 5.44 23.14
N LEU A 100 -14.36 4.84 22.00
CA LEU A 100 -13.51 3.65 21.98
C LEU A 100 -12.01 3.97 22.16
N GLY A 101 -11.60 5.23 22.01
CA GLY A 101 -10.22 5.67 22.26
C GLY A 101 -9.37 5.88 21.01
N SER A 102 -9.88 5.53 19.82
CA SER A 102 -9.22 5.86 18.55
C SER A 102 -9.36 7.35 18.21
N ASP A 103 -8.36 7.87 17.53
CA ASP A 103 -8.29 9.27 17.10
C ASP A 103 -8.96 9.49 15.74
N PHE A 104 -9.12 8.43 14.92
CA PHE A 104 -9.52 8.53 13.53
C PHE A 104 -10.85 7.82 13.26
N VAL A 105 -11.60 8.38 12.32
CA VAL A 105 -12.64 7.69 11.57
C VAL A 105 -12.27 7.71 10.07
N MET A 106 -12.39 6.57 9.40
CA MET A 106 -12.12 6.44 7.97
C MET A 106 -13.35 6.73 7.12
N GLY A 107 -13.12 7.28 5.93
CA GLY A 107 -14.14 7.56 4.94
C GLY A 107 -14.56 6.35 4.12
N TYR A 108 -15.12 6.61 2.94
CA TYR A 108 -15.71 5.59 2.06
C TYR A 108 -14.68 4.57 1.55
N ASN A 109 -15.14 3.35 1.29
CA ASN A 109 -14.32 2.24 0.79
C ASN A 109 -14.27 2.22 -0.74
N GLU A 110 -13.15 2.53 -1.38
CA GLU A 110 -12.99 2.40 -2.84
C GLU A 110 -14.13 3.01 -3.69
N PRO A 111 -14.55 4.26 -3.46
CA PRO A 111 -15.54 4.90 -4.32
C PRO A 111 -15.02 5.08 -5.76
N ASP A 112 -13.73 4.89 -6.01
CA ASP A 112 -13.09 4.96 -7.32
C ASP A 112 -13.16 3.66 -8.12
N GLN A 113 -13.82 2.63 -7.59
CA GLN A 113 -14.05 1.36 -8.27
C GLN A 113 -15.52 0.97 -8.23
N TYR A 114 -16.12 0.77 -9.40
CA TYR A 114 -17.47 0.25 -9.53
C TYR A 114 -17.45 -1.27 -9.64
N GLY A 115 -17.91 -1.89 -8.57
CA GLY A 115 -18.17 -3.32 -8.52
C GLY A 115 -16.98 -4.19 -8.10
N PRO A 116 -17.21 -5.52 -8.05
CA PRO A 116 -18.36 -6.20 -8.62
C PRO A 116 -19.64 -5.89 -7.83
N ALA A 117 -20.74 -5.53 -8.52
CA ALA A 117 -22.06 -5.92 -8.02
C ALA A 117 -21.97 -7.42 -7.75
N CYS A 118 -22.58 -7.97 -6.70
CA CYS A 118 -22.64 -9.43 -6.53
C CYS A 118 -23.14 -10.06 -7.85
N ALA A 119 -22.22 -10.52 -8.69
CA ALA A 119 -22.46 -10.77 -10.10
C ALA A 119 -22.63 -12.27 -10.26
N GLY A 120 -23.82 -12.75 -9.94
CA GLY A 120 -24.22 -14.14 -10.13
C GLY A 120 -23.54 -15.16 -9.20
N GLU A 121 -23.68 -16.43 -9.56
CA GLU A 121 -23.23 -17.61 -8.78
C GLU A 121 -21.72 -17.59 -8.43
N THR A 122 -20.90 -16.83 -9.16
CA THR A 122 -19.44 -16.77 -8.96
C THR A 122 -19.00 -15.91 -7.77
N THR A 123 -19.85 -15.01 -7.29
CA THR A 123 -19.57 -14.17 -6.09
C THR A 123 -20.58 -14.43 -4.97
N PHE A 124 -21.50 -15.36 -5.16
CA PHE A 124 -22.45 -15.80 -4.13
C PHE A 124 -21.71 -16.48 -2.98
N GLY A 125 -21.85 -15.95 -1.77
CA GLY A 125 -21.16 -16.42 -0.57
C GLY A 125 -19.76 -15.83 -0.33
N THR A 126 -19.25 -14.98 -1.23
CA THR A 126 -17.93 -14.35 -1.13
C THR A 126 -18.07 -12.83 -1.03
N PHE A 127 -17.16 -12.14 -0.33
CA PHE A 127 -17.21 -10.67 -0.15
C PHE A 127 -18.48 -10.12 0.52
N GLY A 128 -19.07 -10.88 1.47
CA GLY A 128 -20.31 -10.45 2.12
C GLY A 128 -21.54 -10.45 1.20
N CYS A 129 -21.44 -11.03 0.00
CA CYS A 129 -22.58 -11.31 -0.89
C CYS A 129 -23.33 -12.55 -0.41
N GLY A 130 -24.15 -12.40 0.63
CA GLY A 130 -25.01 -13.48 1.15
C GLY A 130 -26.43 -13.44 0.58
N GLU A 131 -27.17 -14.53 0.77
CA GLU A 131 -28.59 -14.70 0.38
C GLU A 131 -29.52 -13.61 0.98
N LYS A 132 -29.06 -12.89 2.02
CA LYS A 132 -29.83 -11.91 2.79
C LYS A 132 -29.19 -10.52 2.93
N ASP A 133 -27.96 -10.32 2.46
CA ASP A 133 -27.23 -9.06 2.59
C ASP A 133 -26.46 -8.77 1.29
N TYR A 134 -27.02 -7.91 0.44
CA TYR A 134 -26.26 -7.32 -0.67
C TYR A 134 -25.36 -6.23 -0.12
N ARG A 135 -24.05 -6.48 -0.03
CA ARG A 135 -23.04 -5.44 0.17
C ARG A 135 -22.08 -5.48 -1.02
N PRO A 136 -21.99 -4.42 -1.83
CA PRO A 136 -20.94 -4.38 -2.83
C PRO A 136 -19.58 -4.40 -2.11
N ALA A 137 -18.55 -5.00 -2.72
CA ALA A 137 -17.19 -4.97 -2.14
C ALA A 137 -16.63 -3.54 -2.05
N THR A 138 -17.18 -2.63 -2.85
CA THR A 138 -16.79 -1.22 -2.94
C THR A 138 -17.97 -0.30 -2.64
N SER A 139 -17.70 0.84 -2.01
CA SER A 139 -18.71 1.86 -1.70
C SER A 139 -19.35 2.47 -2.95
N ALA A 140 -18.70 2.35 -4.11
CA ALA A 140 -19.23 2.73 -5.40
C ALA A 140 -20.24 1.75 -5.99
N GLY A 141 -20.57 0.62 -5.34
CA GLY A 141 -21.73 -0.20 -5.73
C GLY A 141 -23.06 0.58 -5.72
N PHE A 142 -23.04 1.79 -5.14
CA PHE A 142 -23.99 2.88 -5.41
C PHE A 142 -23.32 3.90 -6.35
N ALA A 143 -23.76 3.95 -7.62
CA ALA A 143 -23.17 4.79 -8.68
C ALA A 143 -22.95 6.27 -8.30
N SER A 144 -23.68 6.79 -7.31
CA SER A 144 -23.52 8.17 -6.83
C SER A 144 -22.16 8.47 -6.19
N LEU A 145 -21.49 7.50 -5.57
CA LEU A 145 -20.15 7.72 -4.99
C LEU A 145 -19.03 7.58 -6.03
N PHE A 146 -19.30 6.93 -7.17
CA PHE A 146 -18.32 6.83 -8.26
C PHE A 146 -18.01 8.19 -8.89
N ASP A 147 -18.99 9.08 -8.93
CA ASP A 147 -18.79 10.48 -9.32
C ASP A 147 -18.15 11.26 -8.15
N PRO A 148 -16.89 11.73 -8.30
CA PRO A 148 -16.17 12.42 -7.23
C PRO A 148 -16.83 13.74 -6.79
N VAL A 149 -17.61 14.38 -7.67
CA VAL A 149 -18.36 15.60 -7.33
C VAL A 149 -19.52 15.28 -6.40
N LYS A 150 -20.29 14.24 -6.73
CA LYS A 150 -21.40 13.77 -5.89
C LYS A 150 -20.89 13.21 -4.56
N ALA A 151 -19.78 12.49 -4.59
CA ALA A 151 -19.14 11.98 -3.37
C ALA A 151 -18.67 13.12 -2.45
N ALA A 152 -18.15 14.22 -2.98
CA ALA A 152 -17.77 15.39 -2.17
C ALA A 152 -18.98 16.06 -1.50
N LEU A 153 -20.15 16.08 -2.16
CA LEU A 153 -21.40 16.58 -1.56
C LEU A 153 -21.92 15.66 -0.45
N ALA A 154 -21.88 14.34 -0.69
CA ALA A 154 -22.21 13.35 0.34
C ALA A 154 -21.24 13.46 1.53
N TRP A 155 -19.94 13.64 1.25
CA TRP A 155 -18.89 13.84 2.23
C TRP A 155 -19.13 15.05 3.12
N GLN A 156 -19.53 16.19 2.55
CA GLN A 156 -19.88 17.38 3.34
C GLN A 156 -20.98 17.06 4.35
N SER A 157 -22.01 16.32 3.94
CA SER A 157 -23.12 15.92 4.82
C SER A 157 -22.64 14.98 5.93
N LEU A 158 -21.79 14.01 5.59
CA LEU A 158 -21.17 13.11 6.55
C LEU A 158 -20.34 13.86 7.60
N VAL A 159 -19.42 14.74 7.15
CA VAL A 159 -18.55 15.52 8.03
C VAL A 159 -19.37 16.41 8.96
N ALA A 160 -20.43 17.05 8.46
CA ALA A 160 -21.33 17.85 9.30
C ALA A 160 -21.97 17.01 10.41
N LYS A 161 -22.44 15.80 10.08
CA LYS A 161 -23.03 14.88 11.07
C LYS A 161 -21.99 14.44 12.10
N LEU A 162 -20.81 14.00 11.67
CA LEU A 162 -19.73 13.57 12.57
C LEU A 162 -19.27 14.71 13.48
N ALA A 163 -19.16 15.94 12.97
CA ALA A 163 -18.79 17.10 13.77
C ALA A 163 -19.82 17.44 14.85
N SER A 164 -21.13 17.32 14.53
CA SER A 164 -22.20 17.48 15.53
C SER A 164 -22.07 16.45 16.66
N VAL A 165 -21.90 15.18 16.31
CA VAL A 165 -21.76 14.10 17.28
C VAL A 165 -20.47 14.24 18.10
N ALA A 166 -19.36 14.62 17.49
CA ALA A 166 -18.09 14.86 18.18
C ALA A 166 -18.23 15.96 19.24
N LYS A 167 -18.96 17.03 18.92
CA LYS A 167 -19.25 18.14 19.84
C LYS A 167 -20.08 17.68 21.04
N GLU A 168 -21.07 16.83 20.81
CA GLU A 168 -21.98 16.32 21.86
C GLU A 168 -21.33 15.26 22.75
N SER A 169 -20.56 14.35 22.15
CA SER A 169 -19.97 13.20 22.85
C SER A 169 -18.75 13.55 23.71
N GLY A 170 -18.04 14.63 23.39
CA GLY A 170 -16.73 14.93 23.99
C GLY A 170 -15.68 13.85 23.73
N GLY A 171 -15.92 12.96 22.75
CA GLY A 171 -15.18 11.72 22.50
C GLY A 171 -13.72 11.88 22.07
N SER A 172 -13.04 10.74 21.87
CA SER A 172 -11.62 10.66 21.49
C SER A 172 -11.38 10.87 19.99
N VAL A 173 -12.34 10.55 19.13
CA VAL A 173 -12.16 10.68 17.67
C VAL A 173 -12.14 12.14 17.29
N ARG A 174 -10.98 12.63 16.83
CA ARG A 174 -10.76 14.03 16.45
C ARG A 174 -10.41 14.21 14.99
N LYS A 175 -10.11 13.12 14.28
CA LYS A 175 -9.49 13.15 12.95
C LYS A 175 -10.31 12.33 11.96
N ILE A 176 -10.25 12.73 10.69
CA ILE A 176 -10.93 12.04 9.60
C ILE A 176 -9.89 11.65 8.54
N ALA A 177 -9.90 10.40 8.12
CA ALA A 177 -9.19 9.96 6.93
C ALA A 177 -10.12 10.04 5.70
N ALA A 178 -9.56 10.38 4.54
CA ALA A 178 -10.30 10.48 3.29
C ALA A 178 -10.96 9.14 2.90
N PRO A 179 -11.84 9.12 1.88
CA PRO A 179 -12.15 7.88 1.17
C PRO A 179 -10.87 7.15 0.72
N ALA A 180 -10.89 5.82 0.82
CA ALA A 180 -9.76 4.97 0.46
C ALA A 180 -9.74 4.63 -1.03
N MET A 181 -8.61 4.79 -1.70
CA MET A 181 -8.52 4.66 -3.17
C MET A 181 -7.89 3.34 -3.63
N ALA A 182 -8.57 2.63 -4.53
CA ALA A 182 -8.06 1.43 -5.18
C ALA A 182 -7.25 1.73 -6.46
N GLN A 183 -7.53 2.85 -7.13
CA GLN A 183 -7.00 3.19 -8.45
C GLN A 183 -5.80 4.12 -8.37
N ALA A 184 -5.26 4.55 -9.51
CA ALA A 184 -4.10 5.43 -9.59
C ALA A 184 -4.45 6.89 -9.24
N ALA A 185 -3.47 7.65 -8.76
CA ALA A 185 -3.64 9.07 -8.39
C ALA A 185 -3.85 10.01 -9.58
N LEU A 186 -3.35 9.65 -10.76
CA LEU A 186 -3.41 10.48 -11.97
C LEU A 186 -4.71 10.24 -12.75
N PRO A 187 -5.37 11.31 -13.23
CA PRO A 187 -6.60 11.20 -13.98
C PRO A 187 -6.39 10.53 -15.34
N GLN A 188 -7.19 9.51 -15.64
CA GLN A 188 -7.24 8.86 -16.95
C GLN A 188 -8.68 8.55 -17.41
N ASP A 189 -9.66 8.70 -16.53
CA ASP A 189 -11.03 8.25 -16.72
C ASP A 189 -12.03 9.41 -16.60
N ASP A 190 -13.16 9.31 -17.31
CA ASP A 190 -14.32 10.17 -17.10
C ASP A 190 -15.25 9.57 -16.05
N CYS A 191 -15.03 9.99 -14.80
CA CYS A 191 -15.72 9.45 -13.64
C CYS A 191 -17.08 10.08 -13.38
N SER A 192 -17.52 11.03 -14.22
CA SER A 192 -18.83 11.65 -14.10
C SER A 192 -19.96 10.76 -14.64
N LYS A 193 -19.60 9.78 -15.48
CA LYS A 193 -20.53 8.84 -16.09
C LYS A 193 -20.95 7.76 -15.11
N ASP A 194 -22.21 7.36 -15.21
CA ASP A 194 -22.72 6.22 -14.45
C ASP A 194 -21.96 4.95 -14.85
N PRO A 195 -21.17 4.38 -13.94
CA PRO A 195 -20.38 3.19 -14.24
C PRO A 195 -21.25 1.95 -14.44
N ALA A 196 -22.57 1.97 -14.19
CA ALA A 196 -23.48 0.87 -14.52
C ALA A 196 -23.69 0.73 -16.05
N LEU A 197 -23.44 1.79 -16.83
CA LEU A 197 -23.67 1.78 -18.27
C LEU A 197 -22.68 0.84 -19.00
N PRO A 198 -23.08 0.19 -20.11
CA PRO A 198 -22.25 -0.81 -20.81
C PRO A 198 -20.87 -0.30 -21.25
N ASN A 199 -20.80 0.97 -21.67
CA ASN A 199 -19.57 1.59 -22.19
C ASN A 199 -18.90 2.54 -21.19
N ALA A 200 -19.40 2.61 -19.96
CA ALA A 200 -18.76 3.42 -18.93
C ALA A 200 -17.59 2.66 -18.30
N THR A 201 -16.56 3.40 -17.93
CA THR A 201 -15.45 2.86 -17.15
C THR A 201 -15.94 2.33 -15.81
N LYS A 202 -15.37 1.21 -15.36
CA LYS A 202 -15.64 0.63 -14.04
C LYS A 202 -14.60 1.06 -13.01
N PHE A 203 -13.56 1.76 -13.43
CA PHE A 203 -12.46 2.24 -12.60
C PHE A 203 -12.26 3.73 -12.84
N CYS A 204 -11.99 4.50 -11.79
CA CYS A 204 -11.74 5.92 -11.87
C CYS A 204 -10.33 6.27 -11.38
N ARG A 205 -9.35 6.24 -12.28
CA ARG A 205 -8.01 6.78 -11.99
C ARG A 205 -8.12 8.31 -11.88
N GLY A 206 -7.50 8.86 -10.85
CA GLY A 206 -7.55 10.29 -10.51
C GLY A 206 -8.79 10.74 -9.75
N TRP A 207 -9.62 9.81 -9.26
CA TRP A 207 -10.83 10.11 -8.49
C TRP A 207 -10.55 11.10 -7.34
N LEU A 208 -9.52 10.82 -6.52
CA LEU A 208 -9.21 11.64 -5.35
C LEU A 208 -8.82 13.08 -5.72
N LYS A 209 -8.21 13.27 -6.89
CA LYS A 209 -7.84 14.61 -7.38
C LYS A 209 -9.09 15.42 -7.73
N ALA A 210 -10.06 14.80 -8.41
CA ALA A 210 -11.34 15.42 -8.71
C ALA A 210 -12.19 15.67 -7.45
N PHE A 211 -12.19 14.71 -6.51
CA PHE A 211 -12.84 14.85 -5.21
C PHE A 211 -12.24 16.02 -4.43
N LYS A 212 -10.91 16.12 -4.35
CA LYS A 212 -10.20 17.24 -3.73
C LYS A 212 -10.64 18.58 -4.33
N ALA A 213 -10.65 18.67 -5.66
CA ALA A 213 -11.04 19.90 -6.36
C ALA A 213 -12.44 20.36 -5.94
N LYS A 214 -13.40 19.44 -5.82
CA LYS A 214 -14.75 19.78 -5.35
C LYS A 214 -14.80 20.05 -3.84
N ALA A 215 -14.14 19.24 -3.02
CA ALA A 215 -14.16 19.35 -1.56
C ALA A 215 -13.55 20.68 -1.08
N LEU A 216 -12.57 21.23 -1.79
CA LEU A 216 -12.01 22.57 -1.52
C LEU A 216 -13.04 23.70 -1.69
N THR A 217 -14.09 23.52 -2.51
CA THR A 217 -15.14 24.53 -2.71
C THR A 217 -16.26 24.43 -1.66
N LEU A 218 -16.26 23.39 -0.84
CA LEU A 218 -17.33 23.11 0.12
C LEU A 218 -16.90 23.49 1.54
N GLN A 219 -17.80 24.10 2.30
CA GLN A 219 -17.55 24.47 3.70
C GLN A 219 -17.90 23.32 4.63
N CYS A 220 -17.04 23.06 5.60
CA CYS A 220 -17.17 22.01 6.60
C CYS A 220 -16.74 22.51 7.99
N THR A 221 -17.10 21.75 9.02
CA THR A 221 -16.55 21.93 10.37
C THR A 221 -15.80 20.67 10.74
N SER A 222 -14.54 20.79 11.17
CA SER A 222 -13.76 19.65 11.66
C SER A 222 -14.37 19.06 12.94
N LEU A 223 -13.95 17.85 13.34
CA LEU A 223 -14.43 17.20 14.56
C LEU A 223 -14.01 17.94 15.85
N VAL A 224 -13.08 18.89 15.75
CA VAL A 224 -12.69 19.79 16.86
C VAL A 224 -13.42 21.14 16.82
N GLY A 225 -14.43 21.29 15.94
CA GLY A 225 -15.25 22.51 15.87
C GLY A 225 -14.64 23.65 15.05
N LYS A 226 -13.46 23.47 14.44
CA LYS A 226 -12.85 24.49 13.56
C LYS A 226 -13.55 24.51 12.20
N ALA A 227 -14.08 25.67 11.82
CA ALA A 227 -14.61 25.92 10.48
C ALA A 227 -13.48 25.91 9.43
N THR A 228 -13.71 25.23 8.32
CA THR A 228 -12.72 25.05 7.24
C THR A 228 -13.42 24.53 5.97
N ASN A 229 -12.68 24.16 4.91
CA ASN A 229 -13.26 23.46 3.76
C ASN A 229 -13.28 21.94 3.97
N CYS A 230 -14.06 21.22 3.17
CA CYS A 230 -14.24 19.78 3.33
C CYS A 230 -13.03 18.93 2.92
N TRP A 231 -12.01 19.51 2.28
CA TRP A 231 -10.71 18.86 2.10
C TRP A 231 -9.82 19.01 3.33
N ASP A 232 -9.86 20.17 3.99
CA ASP A 232 -8.97 20.50 5.10
C ASP A 232 -9.36 19.87 6.44
N VAL A 233 -10.56 19.30 6.55
CA VAL A 233 -10.93 18.39 7.66
C VAL A 233 -10.23 17.03 7.59
N ILE A 234 -9.67 16.66 6.42
CA ILE A 234 -8.99 15.38 6.22
C ILE A 234 -7.56 15.48 6.74
N GLU A 235 -7.10 14.47 7.47
CA GLU A 235 -5.71 14.39 7.96
C GLU A 235 -4.88 13.28 7.30
N ALA A 236 -5.54 12.25 6.77
CA ALA A 236 -4.89 11.11 6.13
C ALA A 236 -5.55 10.76 4.79
N LEU A 237 -4.75 10.25 3.86
CA LEU A 237 -5.19 9.74 2.56
C LEU A 237 -4.97 8.22 2.51
N PRO A 238 -6.02 7.41 2.72
CA PRO A 238 -5.93 5.95 2.62
C PRO A 238 -5.87 5.46 1.18
N ILE A 239 -5.03 4.47 0.92
CA ILE A 239 -4.78 3.84 -0.38
C ILE A 239 -4.83 2.33 -0.20
N HIS A 240 -5.43 1.65 -1.16
CA HIS A 240 -5.43 0.20 -1.27
C HIS A 240 -4.50 -0.22 -2.40
N ALA A 241 -3.71 -1.27 -2.20
CA ALA A 241 -2.80 -1.76 -3.22
C ALA A 241 -2.59 -3.25 -3.10
N TYR A 242 -2.80 -3.97 -4.19
CA TYR A 242 -2.74 -5.43 -4.23
C TYR A 242 -1.64 -5.85 -5.20
N GLY A 243 -0.84 -6.85 -4.81
CA GLY A 243 0.18 -7.46 -5.66
C GLY A 243 -0.25 -8.82 -6.22
N ARG A 244 0.41 -9.32 -7.26
CA ARG A 244 0.13 -10.67 -7.82
C ARG A 244 1.35 -11.50 -8.13
N CYS A 245 2.49 -10.88 -8.42
CA CYS A 245 3.70 -11.57 -8.79
C CYS A 245 4.91 -11.00 -8.03
N LEU A 246 6.02 -11.73 -8.09
CA LEU A 246 7.31 -11.20 -7.66
C LEU A 246 7.58 -9.87 -8.38
N GLY A 247 8.01 -8.86 -7.63
CA GLY A 247 8.13 -7.48 -8.11
C GLY A 247 6.90 -6.59 -7.86
N SER A 248 5.73 -7.13 -7.51
CA SER A 248 4.56 -6.31 -7.17
C SER A 248 4.79 -5.40 -5.96
N ALA A 249 5.72 -5.74 -5.06
CA ALA A 249 6.12 -4.83 -3.98
C ALA A 249 6.67 -3.49 -4.54
N GLN A 250 7.38 -3.53 -5.67
CA GLN A 250 7.85 -2.31 -6.34
C GLN A 250 6.70 -1.51 -6.95
N GLU A 251 5.74 -2.16 -7.60
CA GLU A 251 4.56 -1.49 -8.17
C GLU A 251 3.75 -0.75 -7.10
N ILE A 252 3.60 -1.34 -5.90
CA ILE A 252 2.94 -0.70 -4.77
C ILE A 252 3.74 0.51 -4.29
N LYS A 253 5.06 0.38 -4.14
CA LYS A 253 5.94 1.51 -3.78
C LYS A 253 5.85 2.65 -4.80
N ASP A 254 5.80 2.34 -6.09
CA ASP A 254 5.65 3.31 -7.16
C ASP A 254 4.28 4.00 -7.10
N LYS A 255 3.21 3.25 -6.80
CA LYS A 255 1.87 3.81 -6.56
C LYS A 255 1.88 4.79 -5.39
N LEU A 256 2.51 4.43 -4.26
CA LEU A 256 2.62 5.32 -3.09
C LEU A 256 3.39 6.60 -3.44
N HIS A 257 4.50 6.49 -4.18
CA HIS A 257 5.22 7.66 -4.69
C HIS A 257 4.38 8.50 -5.63
N SER A 258 3.58 7.89 -6.51
CA SER A 258 2.66 8.62 -7.41
C SER A 258 1.66 9.46 -6.61
N TYR A 259 1.03 8.88 -5.58
CA TYR A 259 0.16 9.65 -4.67
C TYR A 259 0.92 10.77 -3.95
N HIS A 260 2.12 10.49 -3.45
CA HIS A 260 2.95 11.50 -2.80
C HIS A 260 3.26 12.68 -3.74
N GLN A 261 3.58 12.42 -5.00
CA GLN A 261 3.85 13.46 -6.00
C GLN A 261 2.60 14.24 -6.39
N VAL A 262 1.47 13.56 -6.64
CA VAL A 262 0.21 14.23 -7.03
C VAL A 262 -0.32 15.16 -5.93
N PHE A 263 -0.11 14.81 -4.67
CA PHE A 263 -0.56 15.59 -3.51
C PHE A 263 0.60 16.21 -2.71
N LEU A 264 1.73 16.49 -3.39
CA LEU A 264 2.97 16.94 -2.74
C LEU A 264 2.77 18.18 -1.87
N GLU A 265 1.98 19.16 -2.35
CA GLU A 265 1.67 20.37 -1.58
C GLU A 265 0.90 20.09 -0.29
N ASP A 266 0.07 19.05 -0.27
CA ASP A 266 -0.69 18.66 0.92
C ASP A 266 0.21 17.90 1.91
N PHE A 267 1.14 17.09 1.41
CA PHE A 267 2.13 16.40 2.25
C PHE A 267 3.20 17.34 2.81
N GLN A 268 3.59 18.37 2.07
CA GLN A 268 4.55 19.38 2.52
C GLN A 268 3.89 20.50 3.34
N GLY A 269 2.57 20.68 3.21
CA GLY A 269 1.84 21.79 3.84
C GLY A 269 2.15 23.16 3.22
N THR A 270 2.76 23.19 2.02
CA THR A 270 3.21 24.42 1.35
C THR A 270 2.06 25.31 0.88
N SER A 271 0.87 24.75 0.77
CA SER A 271 -0.36 25.47 0.44
C SER A 271 -0.99 26.22 1.61
N GLY A 272 -0.38 26.20 2.81
CA GLY A 272 -0.98 26.74 4.05
C GLY A 272 -2.16 25.93 4.58
N ARG A 273 -2.42 24.77 3.97
CA ARG A 273 -3.51 23.83 4.30
C ARG A 273 -3.08 22.81 5.35
N THR A 274 -4.04 22.03 5.83
CA THR A 274 -3.80 20.90 6.74
C THR A 274 -2.82 19.91 6.10
N LYS A 275 -1.68 19.66 6.75
CA LYS A 275 -0.68 18.70 6.28
C LYS A 275 -1.27 17.28 6.32
N LYS A 276 -1.16 16.54 5.22
CA LYS A 276 -1.70 15.18 5.11
C LYS A 276 -0.64 14.13 5.39
N LYS A 277 -1.09 12.92 5.70
CA LYS A 277 -0.27 11.70 5.80
C LYS A 277 -0.83 10.63 4.87
N LEU A 278 0.01 9.73 4.36
CA LEU A 278 -0.43 8.64 3.50
C LEU A 278 -0.59 7.37 4.31
N TRP A 279 -1.71 6.68 4.14
CA TRP A 279 -1.98 5.39 4.75
C TRP A 279 -2.14 4.34 3.66
N LEU A 280 -1.44 3.21 3.78
CA LEU A 280 -1.68 2.03 2.96
C LEU A 280 -2.61 1.11 3.77
N THR A 281 -3.93 1.26 3.62
CA THR A 281 -4.92 0.63 4.53
C THR A 281 -5.26 -0.81 4.16
N GLU A 282 -5.20 -1.15 2.88
CA GLU A 282 -5.30 -2.52 2.41
C GLU A 282 -4.07 -2.84 1.55
N VAL A 283 -3.30 -3.83 1.98
CA VAL A 283 -2.24 -4.41 1.16
C VAL A 283 -2.11 -5.90 1.42
N THR A 284 -1.97 -6.65 0.32
CA THR A 284 -1.58 -8.06 0.30
C THR A 284 -1.16 -8.46 -1.11
N MET A 285 -0.67 -9.69 -1.27
CA MET A 285 -0.51 -10.35 -2.55
C MET A 285 -1.64 -11.36 -2.79
N GLY A 286 -2.16 -11.44 -4.02
CA GLY A 286 -3.12 -12.44 -4.45
C GLY A 286 -2.46 -13.78 -4.74
N THR A 287 -2.34 -14.64 -3.74
CA THR A 287 -1.80 -16.01 -3.85
C THR A 287 -2.29 -16.87 -2.69
N ASN A 288 -2.08 -18.18 -2.75
CA ASN A 288 -2.16 -19.09 -1.61
C ASN A 288 -0.78 -19.64 -1.20
N ASP A 289 0.26 -19.29 -1.96
CA ASP A 289 1.62 -19.71 -1.65
C ASP A 289 2.17 -18.85 -0.51
N ALA A 290 2.58 -19.51 0.57
CA ALA A 290 3.07 -18.84 1.76
C ALA A 290 4.44 -18.19 1.55
N ASP A 291 5.30 -18.78 0.72
CA ASP A 291 6.64 -18.26 0.45
C ASP A 291 6.54 -16.99 -0.41
N ASP A 292 5.65 -16.99 -1.39
CA ASP A 292 5.32 -15.79 -2.18
C ASP A 292 4.86 -14.62 -1.28
N LEU A 293 3.96 -14.88 -0.31
CA LEU A 293 3.49 -13.86 0.64
C LEU A 293 4.62 -13.34 1.55
N ILE A 294 5.50 -14.24 2.00
CA ILE A 294 6.68 -13.89 2.79
C ILE A 294 7.62 -12.99 1.97
N THR A 295 7.99 -13.40 0.76
CA THR A 295 8.89 -12.64 -0.11
C THR A 295 8.31 -11.26 -0.42
N PHE A 296 7.04 -11.19 -0.79
CA PHE A 296 6.37 -9.92 -1.05
C PHE A 296 6.38 -9.00 0.18
N MET A 297 6.09 -9.53 1.37
CA MET A 297 6.14 -8.78 2.62
C MET A 297 7.54 -8.25 2.93
N GLU A 298 8.56 -9.11 2.83
CA GLU A 298 9.96 -8.76 3.12
C GLU A 298 10.48 -7.68 2.16
N GLU A 299 10.10 -7.75 0.88
CA GLU A 299 10.42 -6.71 -0.12
C GLU A 299 9.70 -5.39 0.18
N LEU A 300 8.40 -5.44 0.50
CA LEU A 300 7.60 -4.26 0.79
C LEU A 300 8.06 -3.55 2.07
N MET A 301 8.39 -4.33 3.11
CA MET A 301 8.79 -3.82 4.43
C MET A 301 10.30 -3.67 4.61
N ASN A 302 11.09 -3.88 3.55
CA ASN A 302 12.55 -3.84 3.60
C ASN A 302 13.07 -2.52 4.24
N PRO A 303 13.97 -2.57 5.25
CA PRO A 303 14.49 -1.35 5.89
C PRO A 303 15.38 -0.47 5.01
N ALA A 304 15.96 -1.03 3.94
CA ALA A 304 16.80 -0.30 3.00
C ALA A 304 16.00 0.23 1.80
N THR A 305 15.04 -0.54 1.29
CA THR A 305 14.38 -0.24 0.00
C THR A 305 12.85 -0.18 0.07
N GLY A 306 12.26 -0.47 1.22
CA GLY A 306 10.82 -0.57 1.45
C GLY A 306 10.31 0.41 2.51
N LEU A 307 9.09 0.19 3.00
CA LEU A 307 8.34 1.14 3.82
C LEU A 307 8.97 1.44 5.20
N GLN A 308 9.84 0.55 5.68
CA GLN A 308 10.63 0.79 6.89
C GLN A 308 11.77 1.79 6.65
N ASN A 309 12.20 2.01 5.39
CA ASN A 309 13.10 3.12 5.08
C ASN A 309 12.34 4.45 5.18
N ARG A 310 12.46 5.10 6.34
CA ARG A 310 11.76 6.37 6.62
C ARG A 310 12.35 7.57 5.89
N GLN A 311 13.55 7.48 5.32
CA GLN A 311 14.10 8.53 4.46
C GLN A 311 13.40 8.54 3.09
N ILE A 312 13.03 7.36 2.58
CA ILE A 312 12.34 7.21 1.30
C ILE A 312 10.82 7.32 1.48
N PHE A 313 10.26 6.62 2.46
CA PHE A 313 8.81 6.47 2.67
C PHE A 313 8.30 7.15 3.94
N GLY A 314 9.01 8.15 4.47
CA GLY A 314 8.60 8.91 5.67
C GLY A 314 7.23 9.58 5.56
N PHE A 315 6.71 9.76 4.34
CA PHE A 315 5.36 10.28 4.07
C PHE A 315 4.24 9.24 4.28
N VAL A 316 4.58 7.94 4.31
CA VAL A 316 3.66 6.85 4.63
C VAL A 316 3.65 6.65 6.14
N GLU A 317 2.58 7.08 6.81
CA GLU A 317 2.47 7.00 8.28
C GLU A 317 2.00 5.63 8.75
N ARG A 318 1.05 5.03 8.02
CA ARG A 318 0.39 3.78 8.39
C ARG A 318 0.43 2.77 7.26
N ILE A 319 0.58 1.51 7.65
CA ILE A 319 0.31 0.34 6.81
C ILE A 319 -0.65 -0.58 7.55
N SER A 320 -1.63 -1.13 6.86
CA SER A 320 -2.50 -2.18 7.36
C SER A 320 -2.53 -3.32 6.38
N TRP A 321 -2.20 -4.52 6.87
CA TRP A 321 -2.29 -5.72 6.06
C TRP A 321 -3.74 -6.14 5.91
N PHE A 322 -4.14 -6.44 4.67
CA PHE A 322 -5.45 -7.04 4.39
C PHE A 322 -5.40 -8.51 4.80
N SER A 323 -6.00 -8.85 5.94
CA SER A 323 -5.88 -10.17 6.57
C SER A 323 -7.21 -10.92 6.51
N GLU A 324 -7.40 -11.73 5.48
CA GLU A 324 -8.60 -12.56 5.33
C GLU A 324 -8.22 -14.02 5.09
N TRP A 325 -8.95 -14.93 5.74
CA TRP A 325 -8.72 -16.37 5.61
C TRP A 325 -9.02 -16.86 4.19
N SER A 326 -10.06 -16.30 3.58
CA SER A 326 -10.43 -16.59 2.20
C SER A 326 -11.07 -15.37 1.57
N MET A 327 -10.57 -15.00 0.40
CA MET A 327 -11.14 -13.98 -0.47
C MET A 327 -11.25 -14.53 -1.89
N GLY A 328 -12.28 -14.14 -2.64
CA GLY A 328 -12.35 -14.47 -4.05
C GLY A 328 -11.20 -13.81 -4.81
N ALA A 329 -10.53 -14.55 -5.68
CA ALA A 329 -9.49 -13.98 -6.51
C ALA A 329 -10.10 -13.00 -7.52
N PHE A 330 -9.40 -11.91 -7.82
CA PHE A 330 -9.85 -10.89 -8.77
C PHE A 330 -8.76 -10.53 -9.77
N THR A 331 -9.16 -9.93 -10.89
CA THR A 331 -8.23 -9.52 -11.95
C THR A 331 -7.28 -8.46 -11.40
N LEU A 332 -5.98 -8.72 -11.51
CA LEU A 332 -4.95 -7.81 -11.05
C LEU A 332 -3.80 -7.77 -12.07
N GLY A 333 -3.53 -6.58 -12.62
CA GLY A 333 -2.62 -6.43 -13.75
C GLY A 333 -3.06 -7.31 -14.94
N GLY A 334 -2.14 -8.12 -15.46
CA GLY A 334 -2.43 -9.09 -16.54
C GLY A 334 -3.05 -10.41 -16.06
N TYR A 335 -3.17 -10.62 -14.76
CA TYR A 335 -3.64 -11.87 -14.20
C TYR A 335 -5.17 -11.97 -14.23
N LYS A 336 -5.68 -13.06 -14.80
CA LYS A 336 -7.11 -13.42 -14.79
C LYS A 336 -7.30 -14.65 -13.91
N PRO A 337 -8.03 -14.54 -12.79
CA PRO A 337 -8.32 -15.68 -11.93
C PRO A 337 -9.11 -16.77 -12.63
N ARG A 338 -8.96 -18.01 -12.16
CA ARG A 338 -9.86 -19.10 -12.54
C ARG A 338 -11.23 -18.92 -11.89
N THR A 339 -12.25 -19.56 -12.44
CA THR A 339 -13.56 -19.62 -11.80
C THR A 339 -13.43 -20.24 -10.41
N TYR A 340 -13.99 -19.57 -9.40
CA TYR A 340 -13.93 -19.96 -7.98
C TYR A 340 -12.52 -20.00 -7.38
N GLU A 341 -11.53 -19.42 -8.03
CA GLU A 341 -10.24 -19.23 -7.39
C GLU A 341 -10.39 -18.32 -6.18
N ALA A 342 -9.78 -18.72 -5.07
CA ALA A 342 -9.74 -17.96 -3.83
C ALA A 342 -8.29 -17.83 -3.37
N TRP A 343 -7.99 -16.72 -2.72
CA TRP A 343 -6.71 -16.42 -2.11
C TRP A 343 -6.85 -16.32 -0.59
N SER A 344 -5.74 -16.47 0.12
CA SER A 344 -5.66 -16.26 1.55
C SER A 344 -4.52 -15.31 1.87
N SER A 345 -4.78 -14.34 2.72
CA SER A 345 -3.78 -13.39 3.21
C SER A 345 -3.79 -13.30 4.73
N SER A 346 -4.42 -14.26 5.40
CA SER A 346 -4.63 -14.20 6.83
C SER A 346 -3.31 -14.23 7.58
N LEU A 347 -3.08 -13.22 8.41
CA LEU A 347 -1.98 -13.21 9.37
C LEU A 347 -2.16 -14.27 10.45
N PHE A 348 -3.34 -14.88 10.57
CA PHE A 348 -3.70 -15.79 11.65
C PHE A 348 -4.24 -17.13 11.13
N GLU A 349 -3.91 -18.20 11.84
CA GLU A 349 -4.61 -19.47 11.74
C GLU A 349 -5.92 -19.37 12.54
N PRO A 350 -7.11 -19.49 11.90
CA PRO A 350 -8.38 -19.11 12.51
C PRO A 350 -8.82 -20.01 13.68
N THR A 351 -8.27 -21.22 13.77
CA THR A 351 -8.62 -22.18 14.84
C THR A 351 -7.75 -22.04 16.08
N THR A 352 -6.49 -21.63 15.91
CA THR A 352 -5.51 -21.57 16.99
C THR A 352 -5.20 -20.14 17.43
N GLY A 353 -5.53 -19.14 16.59
CA GLY A 353 -5.11 -17.76 16.76
C GLY A 353 -3.62 -17.53 16.59
N ARG A 354 -2.84 -18.55 16.20
CA ARG A 354 -1.40 -18.41 15.96
C ARG A 354 -1.15 -17.61 14.69
N PHE A 355 -0.03 -16.89 14.66
CA PHE A 355 0.39 -16.24 13.43
C PHE A 355 0.74 -17.27 12.36
N THR A 356 0.28 -17.04 11.12
CA THR A 356 0.80 -17.74 9.93
C THR A 356 2.27 -17.37 9.71
N PRO A 357 3.03 -18.11 8.86
CA PRO A 357 4.42 -17.76 8.58
C PRO A 357 4.63 -16.30 8.13
N HIS A 358 3.84 -15.81 7.18
CA HIS A 358 3.88 -14.40 6.76
C HIS A 358 3.31 -13.45 7.83
N GLY A 359 2.35 -13.91 8.64
CA GLY A 359 1.86 -13.20 9.84
C GLY A 359 2.96 -12.90 10.85
N ALA A 360 3.80 -13.90 11.14
CA ALA A 360 4.93 -13.76 12.05
C ALA A 360 5.98 -12.79 11.48
N ARG A 361 6.20 -12.81 10.16
CA ARG A 361 7.08 -11.84 9.46
C ARG A 361 6.54 -10.41 9.53
N PHE A 362 5.24 -10.20 9.31
CA PHE A 362 4.62 -8.88 9.48
C PHE A 362 4.85 -8.33 10.89
N VAL A 363 4.56 -9.14 11.91
CA VAL A 363 4.75 -8.79 13.33
C VAL A 363 6.20 -8.43 13.62
N HIS A 364 7.15 -9.19 13.09
CA HIS A 364 8.59 -8.91 13.25
C HIS A 364 8.96 -7.51 12.74
N TYR A 365 8.67 -7.19 11.49
CA TYR A 365 8.94 -5.85 10.93
C TYR A 365 8.24 -4.74 11.70
N CYS A 366 7.01 -5.00 12.13
CA CYS A 366 6.19 -4.03 12.83
C CYS A 366 6.62 -3.80 14.27
N ARG A 367 7.36 -4.71 14.91
CA ARG A 367 7.93 -4.51 16.26
C ARG A 367 9.27 -3.76 16.21
N ASP A 368 10.12 -4.13 15.27
CA ASP A 368 11.54 -3.72 15.23
C ASP A 368 11.77 -2.35 14.59
N SER A 369 10.70 -1.61 14.31
CA SER A 369 10.74 -0.27 13.71
C SER A 369 11.32 0.82 14.65
N THR A 370 11.96 0.45 15.77
CA THR A 370 12.68 1.35 16.68
C THR A 370 14.11 1.69 16.21
N GLY A 371 14.45 1.46 14.93
CA GLY A 371 15.70 1.95 14.35
C GLY A 371 16.97 1.21 14.80
N GLY A 372 16.81 0.02 15.37
CA GLY A 372 17.94 -0.89 15.60
C GLY A 372 18.27 -1.62 14.30
N SER A 373 19.40 -1.29 13.69
CA SER A 373 20.01 -2.10 12.62
C SER A 373 20.12 -3.55 13.10
N MET A 374 19.24 -4.43 12.62
CA MET A 374 19.41 -5.87 12.76
C MET A 374 19.75 -6.45 11.40
N ALA A 375 20.81 -7.24 11.38
CA ALA A 375 21.09 -8.16 10.29
C ALA A 375 19.89 -9.11 10.11
N PRO A 376 19.54 -9.47 8.86
CA PRO A 376 18.42 -10.36 8.60
C PRO A 376 18.59 -11.70 9.33
N PRO A 377 17.52 -12.28 9.89
CA PRO A 377 17.59 -13.59 10.53
C PRO A 377 18.00 -14.65 9.49
N ALA A 378 18.98 -15.48 9.84
CA ALA A 378 19.43 -16.59 8.99
C ALA A 378 18.25 -17.50 8.62
N SER A 379 18.08 -17.77 7.32
CA SER A 379 17.07 -18.71 6.81
C SER A 379 17.20 -20.09 7.47
N PRO A 380 16.08 -20.73 7.85
CA PRO A 380 16.10 -22.14 8.24
C PRO A 380 16.44 -23.00 7.02
N ALA A 381 17.43 -23.89 7.16
CA ALA A 381 17.75 -24.89 6.15
C ALA A 381 16.59 -25.88 5.99
N THR A 382 15.94 -25.90 4.82
CA THR A 382 14.96 -26.92 4.45
C THR A 382 15.59 -28.03 3.61
N ALA A 383 15.27 -29.27 3.97
CA ALA A 383 15.64 -30.51 3.31
C ALA A 383 14.99 -30.64 1.91
N PRO A 384 15.55 -31.45 0.99
CA PRO A 384 15.16 -31.44 -0.41
C PRO A 384 13.91 -32.28 -0.68
N ALA A 385 12.91 -31.67 -1.34
CA ALA A 385 11.84 -32.39 -2.03
C ALA A 385 12.22 -32.59 -3.51
N LYS A 386 11.93 -33.79 -4.01
CA LYS A 386 12.26 -34.31 -5.35
C LYS A 386 11.21 -33.85 -6.37
N VAL A 387 11.62 -33.28 -7.51
CA VAL A 387 10.70 -32.91 -8.61
C VAL A 387 11.24 -33.45 -9.95
N GLU A 388 10.36 -34.14 -10.69
CA GLU A 388 10.56 -34.63 -12.07
C GLU A 388 10.46 -33.51 -13.13
N PRO A 389 11.11 -33.64 -14.31
CA PRO A 389 11.31 -32.53 -15.24
C PRO A 389 10.21 -32.39 -16.30
N LYS A 390 9.79 -31.15 -16.58
CA LYS A 390 9.08 -30.76 -17.81
C LYS A 390 9.61 -29.46 -18.41
N GLY A 391 10.10 -29.56 -19.66
CA GLY A 391 10.00 -28.57 -20.75
C GLY A 391 10.75 -27.23 -20.60
N LYS A 392 11.82 -27.06 -21.39
CA LYS A 392 12.67 -25.85 -21.47
C LYS A 392 11.91 -24.61 -21.95
N ALA A 393 11.64 -23.67 -21.04
CA ALA A 393 11.31 -22.28 -21.37
C ALA A 393 12.61 -21.47 -21.53
N LYS A 394 12.64 -20.48 -22.44
CA LYS A 394 13.80 -19.58 -22.58
C LYS A 394 14.02 -18.78 -21.27
N PRO A 395 15.27 -18.59 -20.83
CA PRO A 395 15.56 -17.88 -19.59
C PRO A 395 15.19 -16.39 -19.70
N ALA A 396 14.64 -15.84 -18.61
CA ALA A 396 14.40 -14.40 -18.48
C ALA A 396 15.74 -13.63 -18.50
N PRO A 397 15.77 -12.39 -19.01
CA PRO A 397 16.98 -11.57 -18.98
C PRO A 397 17.42 -11.28 -17.53
N CYS A 398 18.74 -11.23 -17.31
CA CYS A 398 19.39 -11.12 -16.00
C CYS A 398 20.59 -10.15 -16.08
N SER A 399 21.10 -9.71 -14.93
CA SER A 399 22.38 -8.97 -14.87
C SER A 399 23.55 -9.92 -14.64
N VAL A 400 24.76 -9.52 -15.09
CA VAL A 400 25.99 -10.26 -14.76
C VAL A 400 26.11 -10.39 -13.24
N GLY A 401 26.32 -11.61 -12.74
CA GLY A 401 26.40 -11.89 -11.30
C GLY A 401 25.08 -12.32 -10.62
N SER A 402 23.95 -12.33 -11.34
CA SER A 402 22.66 -12.76 -10.77
C SER A 402 22.66 -14.26 -10.44
N VAL A 403 21.99 -14.66 -9.36
CA VAL A 403 21.74 -16.09 -9.07
C VAL A 403 20.68 -16.59 -10.06
N VAL A 404 21.04 -17.55 -10.91
CA VAL A 404 20.18 -18.10 -11.96
C VAL A 404 20.23 -19.63 -11.94
N PRO A 405 19.14 -20.32 -12.34
CA PRO A 405 19.14 -21.76 -12.47
C PRO A 405 20.11 -22.22 -13.55
N CYS A 406 20.73 -23.38 -13.34
CA CYS A 406 21.61 -23.98 -14.33
C CYS A 406 20.81 -24.64 -15.48
N PRO A 407 21.30 -24.62 -16.72
CA PRO A 407 20.57 -25.07 -17.92
C PRO A 407 20.17 -26.56 -17.91
N GLY A 408 20.84 -27.38 -17.10
CA GLY A 408 20.52 -28.79 -16.84
C GLY A 408 19.51 -29.05 -15.71
N GLY A 409 19.04 -28.00 -15.02
CA GLY A 409 18.10 -28.10 -13.90
C GLY A 409 18.73 -28.53 -12.56
N GLU A 410 20.02 -28.91 -12.55
CA GLU A 410 20.75 -29.20 -11.32
C GLU A 410 21.48 -27.97 -10.81
N GLY A 411 20.93 -27.37 -9.74
CA GLY A 411 21.56 -26.27 -9.01
C GLY A 411 21.34 -24.88 -9.62
N SER A 412 21.95 -23.90 -8.96
CA SER A 412 21.96 -22.49 -9.35
C SER A 412 23.38 -21.95 -9.27
N CYS A 413 23.72 -21.00 -10.13
CA CYS A 413 25.03 -20.37 -10.20
C CYS A 413 24.90 -18.85 -10.21
N ALA A 414 25.98 -18.13 -9.90
CA ALA A 414 26.01 -16.67 -9.97
C ALA A 414 27.32 -16.13 -10.53
N GLY A 415 27.25 -15.34 -11.61
CA GLY A 415 28.42 -14.69 -12.18
C GLY A 415 29.44 -15.68 -12.76
N ASN A 416 30.73 -15.41 -12.59
CA ASN A 416 31.84 -16.20 -13.14
C ASN A 416 32.05 -17.51 -12.36
N GLN A 417 31.02 -18.35 -12.36
CA GLN A 417 30.98 -19.66 -11.73
C GLN A 417 30.58 -20.73 -12.74
N CYS A 418 30.91 -21.99 -12.44
CA CYS A 418 30.49 -23.14 -13.22
C CYS A 418 29.29 -23.79 -12.56
N CYS A 419 28.33 -24.21 -13.39
CA CYS A 419 27.24 -25.08 -12.99
C CYS A 419 27.76 -26.47 -12.62
N PRO A 420 27.00 -27.26 -11.84
CA PRO A 420 27.37 -28.64 -11.47
C PRO A 420 27.62 -29.56 -12.66
N ASP A 421 27.00 -29.28 -13.80
CA ASP A 421 27.19 -29.99 -15.07
C ASP A 421 28.47 -29.59 -15.82
N GLY A 422 29.22 -28.60 -15.33
CA GLY A 422 30.46 -28.10 -15.95
C GLY A 422 30.28 -26.91 -16.89
N SER A 423 29.04 -26.47 -17.14
CA SER A 423 28.75 -25.31 -18.01
C SER A 423 28.99 -23.96 -17.34
N THR A 424 29.36 -22.94 -18.13
CA THR A 424 29.45 -21.57 -17.64
C THR A 424 28.07 -21.02 -17.28
N CYS A 425 27.97 -20.39 -16.10
CA CYS A 425 26.73 -19.80 -15.61
C CYS A 425 26.09 -18.82 -16.62
N PRO A 426 24.76 -18.85 -16.83
CA PRO A 426 24.10 -17.92 -17.75
C PRO A 426 24.33 -16.44 -17.42
N SER A 427 24.49 -16.12 -16.12
CA SER A 427 24.78 -14.77 -15.62
C SER A 427 26.27 -14.43 -15.55
N ALA A 428 27.18 -15.27 -16.07
CA ALA A 428 28.61 -14.96 -16.09
C ALA A 428 28.93 -13.78 -16.99
N ASP A 429 30.10 -13.17 -16.82
CA ASP A 429 30.62 -12.21 -17.78
C ASP A 429 30.90 -12.89 -19.14
N ALA A 430 30.77 -12.13 -20.24
CA ALA A 430 30.97 -12.66 -21.59
C ALA A 430 32.41 -13.15 -21.84
N GLY A 431 33.40 -12.63 -21.10
CA GLY A 431 34.81 -13.02 -21.20
C GLY A 431 35.22 -14.17 -20.28
N PHE A 432 34.29 -14.81 -19.56
CA PHE A 432 34.63 -15.88 -18.64
C PHE A 432 34.71 -17.26 -19.33
N HIS A 433 35.88 -17.89 -19.24
CA HIS A 433 36.19 -19.19 -19.85
C HIS A 433 36.76 -20.21 -18.83
N GLY A 434 36.43 -20.05 -17.55
CA GLY A 434 36.98 -20.88 -16.46
C GLY A 434 36.30 -22.23 -16.28
N CYS A 435 35.24 -22.52 -17.04
CA CYS A 435 34.48 -23.77 -16.96
C CYS A 435 34.82 -24.72 -18.09
N THR A 436 34.50 -26.00 -17.90
CA THR A 436 34.74 -27.04 -18.89
C THR A 436 33.94 -26.79 -20.17
N ASP A 437 32.69 -26.35 -20.02
CA ASP A 437 31.80 -26.03 -21.13
C ASP A 437 31.44 -24.53 -21.16
N SER A 438 31.29 -23.98 -22.37
CA SER A 438 30.84 -22.60 -22.57
C SER A 438 29.38 -22.40 -22.13
N LYS A 439 28.93 -21.13 -22.04
CA LYS A 439 27.52 -20.82 -21.77
C LYS A 439 26.62 -21.48 -22.82
N THR A 440 25.64 -22.26 -22.39
CA THR A 440 24.60 -22.82 -23.27
C THR A 440 23.44 -21.85 -23.47
N GLU A 441 23.23 -20.95 -22.52
CA GLU A 441 22.28 -19.84 -22.59
C GLU A 441 22.89 -18.62 -21.90
N ASP A 442 22.59 -17.42 -22.41
CA ASP A 442 23.11 -16.17 -21.89
C ASP A 442 21.95 -15.23 -21.55
N CYS A 443 21.63 -15.09 -20.26
CA CYS A 443 20.59 -14.18 -19.82
C CYS A 443 21.07 -12.73 -19.73
N THR A 444 22.36 -12.46 -19.88
CA THR A 444 22.94 -11.10 -19.78
C THR A 444 22.85 -10.32 -21.08
N GLN A 445 22.56 -11.00 -22.19
CA GLN A 445 22.36 -10.36 -23.49
C GLN A 445 20.92 -9.85 -23.60
N MET A 446 20.74 -8.55 -23.38
CA MET A 446 19.55 -7.86 -23.87
C MET A 446 19.48 -8.01 -25.39
N THR A 447 18.37 -8.56 -25.90
CA THR A 447 18.14 -8.66 -27.35
C THR A 447 18.23 -7.27 -27.99
N ALA A 448 18.72 -7.19 -29.23
CA ALA A 448 18.91 -5.94 -29.95
C ALA A 448 17.64 -5.06 -30.00
N GLU A 449 16.46 -5.67 -29.93
CA GLU A 449 15.16 -5.00 -29.83
C GLU A 449 15.01 -4.13 -28.56
N VAL A 450 15.49 -4.61 -27.40
CA VAL A 450 15.44 -3.85 -26.14
C VAL A 450 16.45 -2.70 -26.15
N LYS A 451 17.61 -2.91 -26.79
CA LYS A 451 18.65 -1.88 -26.95
C LYS A 451 18.17 -0.73 -27.83
N LEU A 452 17.38 -1.04 -28.88
CA LEU A 452 16.77 -0.05 -29.77
C LEU A 452 15.67 0.76 -29.06
N LEU A 453 14.87 0.11 -28.20
CA LEU A 453 13.85 0.77 -27.38
C LEU A 453 14.45 1.72 -26.32
N MET A 454 15.57 1.33 -25.69
CA MET A 454 16.27 2.18 -24.73
C MET A 454 16.98 3.38 -25.40
N LEU A 455 17.52 3.20 -26.61
CA LEU A 455 18.11 4.30 -27.40
C LEU A 455 17.05 5.32 -27.86
N ALA A 456 15.86 4.84 -28.26
CA ALA A 456 14.73 5.70 -28.61
C ALA A 456 14.22 6.52 -27.42
N ALA A 457 14.22 5.93 -26.22
CA ALA A 457 13.84 6.64 -24.98
C ALA A 457 14.86 7.69 -24.53
N GLY A 458 16.15 7.53 -24.88
CA GLY A 458 17.22 8.49 -24.55
C GLY A 458 17.25 9.73 -25.45
N ALA A 459 16.84 9.61 -26.72
CA ALA A 459 16.88 10.70 -27.69
C ALA A 459 15.85 11.83 -27.42
N HIS A 460 14.75 11.53 -26.72
CA HIS A 460 13.72 12.53 -26.39
C HIS A 460 14.10 13.53 -25.30
N ARG A 461 15.28 13.40 -24.67
CA ARG A 461 15.74 14.34 -23.63
C ARG A 461 16.72 15.42 -24.11
N PHE A 462 17.11 15.47 -25.38
CA PHE A 462 18.18 16.38 -25.83
C PHE A 462 17.88 17.32 -27.01
N LEU A 463 16.66 17.39 -27.53
CA LEU A 463 16.31 18.39 -28.55
C LEU A 463 15.11 19.24 -28.10
N GLY A 464 15.42 20.36 -27.48
CA GLY A 464 14.52 21.49 -27.35
C GLY A 464 14.57 22.37 -28.61
N ALA A 465 13.38 22.80 -29.03
CA ALA A 465 13.06 23.93 -29.92
C ALA A 465 13.47 23.84 -31.41
N PHE A 466 12.49 23.56 -32.29
CA PHE A 466 12.25 24.27 -33.57
C PHE A 466 10.76 24.13 -33.96
N PRO A 467 10.19 25.08 -34.73
CA PRO A 467 8.75 25.23 -34.91
C PRO A 467 8.18 24.36 -36.04
N ALA A 468 6.85 24.22 -36.01
CA ALA A 468 6.02 23.49 -36.94
C ALA A 468 6.16 23.96 -38.40
N ASP A 469 6.40 23.00 -39.30
CA ASP A 469 5.72 22.77 -40.58
C ASP A 469 6.57 21.81 -41.42
N GLN A 470 6.02 20.65 -41.78
CA GLN A 470 6.05 20.09 -43.15
C GLN A 470 5.46 18.67 -43.23
N ASP A 471 4.79 18.46 -44.34
CA ASP A 471 3.99 17.30 -44.78
C ASP A 471 4.71 15.95 -44.73
N LEU A 472 3.91 14.91 -44.43
CA LEU A 472 4.24 13.50 -44.63
C LEU A 472 3.39 12.96 -45.78
N ASP A 473 3.91 13.12 -47.00
CA ASP A 473 3.69 12.16 -48.08
C ASP A 473 5.01 11.39 -48.27
N ASP A 474 4.88 10.09 -48.51
CA ASP A 474 5.92 9.05 -48.70
C ASP A 474 6.58 8.45 -47.45
N LEU A 475 5.93 7.42 -46.87
CA LEU A 475 6.45 6.04 -46.76
C LEU A 475 5.41 5.04 -46.22
#